data_AF-A0A957KYJ2-F1
#
_entry.id   AF-A0A957KYJ2-F1
#
_cell.length_a   1.000
_cell.length_b   1.000
_cell.length_c   1.000
_cell.angle_alpha   90.00
_cell.angle_beta   90.00
_cell.angle_gamma   90.00
#
_symmetry.space_group_name_H-M   'P 1'
#
loop_
_entity.id
_entity.type
_entity.pdbx_description
1 polymer ?
#
loop_
_entity_poly.entity_id
_entity_poly.type
_entity_poly.pdbx_seq_one_letter_code
_entity_poly.pdbx_strand_id
1 'polypeptide(L)'
;MQFNFDQVPSRRHTNSIKWDFHNEDDQLSPRPEAEALLGDNAILPLGLSDMDFPAPPAVLNALRKAVDHGIFGYTRPDESYYNAIRGWLADRHGWEVKPDWILTTTGTMQSVILAI
;
A
#
# COMPACT_ATOMS: atom_id res chain seq x y z
N MET A 1 -21.73 -2.12 -2.32
CA MET A 1 -20.87 -3.30 -2.13
C MET A 1 -20.63 -3.47 -0.65
N GLN A 2 -20.65 -4.71 -0.14
CA GLN A 2 -20.40 -4.99 1.27
C GLN A 2 -18.94 -5.42 1.42
N PHE A 3 -18.18 -4.72 2.26
CA PHE A 3 -16.82 -5.08 2.64
C PHE A 3 -16.86 -5.79 3.99
N ASN A 4 -16.08 -6.87 4.15
CA ASN A 4 -15.90 -7.53 5.43
C ASN A 4 -14.55 -7.12 6.02
N PHE A 5 -14.55 -6.14 6.93
CA PHE A 5 -13.34 -5.68 7.61
C PHE A 5 -13.00 -6.52 8.85
N ASP A 6 -13.90 -7.41 9.29
CA ASP A 6 -13.62 -8.35 10.39
C ASP A 6 -12.79 -9.56 9.92
N GLN A 7 -12.70 -9.77 8.60
CA GLN A 7 -11.87 -10.81 7.99
C GLN A 7 -10.50 -10.25 7.60
N VAL A 8 -9.53 -10.43 8.49
CA VAL A 8 -8.14 -10.03 8.29
C VAL A 8 -7.29 -11.27 8.01
N PRO A 9 -6.75 -11.45 6.78
CA PRO A 9 -5.80 -12.52 6.51
C PRO A 9 -4.49 -12.29 7.28
N SER A 10 -3.82 -13.37 7.69
CA SER A 10 -2.50 -13.25 8.31
C SER A 10 -1.52 -12.55 7.35
N ARG A 11 -0.75 -11.60 7.89
CA ARG A 11 0.32 -10.90 7.19
C ARG A 11 1.71 -11.36 7.60
N ARG A 12 1.80 -12.37 8.47
CA ARG A 12 3.08 -12.99 8.86
C ARG A 12 3.62 -13.84 7.71
N HIS A 13 4.94 -13.86 7.58
CA HIS A 13 5.67 -14.54 6.51
C HIS A 13 5.26 -14.08 5.11
N THR A 14 4.89 -12.80 4.97
CA THR A 14 4.57 -12.18 3.68
C THR A 14 5.62 -11.16 3.23
N ASN A 15 6.74 -11.06 3.95
CA ASN A 15 7.72 -9.98 3.85
C ASN A 15 7.12 -8.60 4.18
N SER A 16 6.18 -8.57 5.12
CA SER A 16 5.55 -7.34 5.58
C SER A 16 6.51 -6.62 6.53
N ILE A 17 6.90 -5.38 6.22
CA ILE A 17 7.73 -4.59 7.16
C ILE A 17 6.99 -4.40 8.50
N LYS A 18 5.66 -4.25 8.47
CA LYS A 18 4.86 -4.09 9.69
C LYS A 18 4.85 -5.35 10.56
N TRP A 19 4.76 -6.54 9.96
CA TRP A 19 4.51 -7.79 10.69
C TRP A 19 5.72 -8.71 10.84
N ASP A 20 6.69 -8.63 9.93
CA ASP A 20 7.83 -9.55 9.84
C ASP A 20 9.17 -8.89 10.16
N PHE A 21 9.24 -7.56 10.23
CA PHE A 21 10.51 -6.85 10.43
C PHE A 21 10.69 -6.48 11.91
N HIS A 22 11.71 -7.09 12.52
CA HIS A 22 12.14 -6.85 13.89
C HIS A 22 13.66 -6.62 13.86
N ASN A 23 14.10 -5.42 14.24
CA ASN A 23 15.54 -5.10 14.33
C ASN A 23 15.98 -5.18 15.79
N GLU A 24 17.20 -5.68 16.04
CA GLU A 24 17.77 -5.74 17.40
C GLU A 24 17.89 -4.34 18.07
N ASP A 25 18.05 -3.29 17.27
CA ASP A 25 18.11 -1.89 17.72
C ASP A 25 16.73 -1.21 17.81
N ASP A 26 15.65 -1.89 17.40
CA ASP A 26 14.30 -1.34 17.46
C ASP A 26 13.68 -1.63 18.83
N GLN A 27 13.31 -0.56 19.55
CA GLN A 27 12.58 -0.67 20.83
C GLN A 27 11.22 -1.36 20.69
N LEU A 28 10.75 -1.57 19.46
CA LEU A 28 9.52 -2.28 19.13
C LEU A 28 9.72 -3.80 18.99
N SER A 29 10.95 -4.31 19.02
CA SER A 29 11.24 -5.76 18.99
C SER A 29 10.75 -6.44 20.28
N PRO A 30 10.31 -7.72 20.22
CA PRO A 30 9.77 -8.37 21.39
C PRO A 30 10.89 -8.56 22.39
N ARG A 31 10.55 -8.49 23.68
CA ARG A 31 11.51 -8.93 24.70
C ARG A 31 11.79 -10.42 24.48
N PRO A 32 13.03 -10.89 24.68
CA PRO A 32 13.37 -12.30 24.48
C PRO A 32 12.46 -13.27 25.25
N GLU A 33 11.99 -12.88 26.44
CA GLU A 33 11.07 -13.71 27.23
C GLU A 33 9.66 -13.77 26.60
N ALA A 34 9.18 -12.67 26.02
CA ALA A 34 7.91 -12.63 25.32
C ALA A 34 7.99 -13.44 24.02
N GLU A 35 9.09 -13.33 23.28
CA GLU A 35 9.35 -14.13 22.07
C GLU A 35 9.42 -15.63 22.38
N ALA A 36 10.12 -16.02 23.44
CA ALA A 36 10.19 -17.42 23.86
C ALA A 36 8.82 -18.02 24.27
N LEU A 37 7.93 -17.20 24.82
CA LEU A 37 6.61 -17.63 25.30
C LEU A 37 5.51 -17.55 24.23
N LEU A 38 5.54 -16.53 23.38
CA LEU A 38 4.46 -16.18 22.46
C LEU A 38 4.85 -16.34 20.98
N GLY A 39 6.14 -16.55 20.69
CA GLY A 39 6.69 -16.61 19.34
C GLY A 39 6.30 -15.36 18.54
N ASP A 40 5.77 -15.59 17.35
CA ASP A 40 5.21 -14.55 16.48
C ASP A 40 4.22 -13.61 17.20
N ASN A 41 3.44 -14.11 18.16
CA ASN A 41 2.43 -13.30 18.88
C ASN A 41 3.03 -12.41 19.97
N ALA A 42 4.36 -12.36 20.11
CA ALA A 42 5.04 -11.52 21.10
C ALA A 42 4.88 -10.02 20.81
N ILE A 43 4.57 -9.63 19.56
CA ILE A 43 4.26 -8.25 19.17
C ILE A 43 2.91 -8.19 18.43
N LEU A 44 2.12 -7.16 18.79
CA LEU A 44 1.03 -6.65 17.98
C LEU A 44 1.46 -5.34 17.30
N PRO A 45 1.76 -5.35 15.98
CA PRO A 45 2.30 -4.18 15.30
C PRO A 45 1.19 -3.16 14.96
N LEU A 46 1.33 -1.95 15.49
CA LEU A 46 0.34 -0.85 15.32
C LEU A 46 0.97 0.44 14.75
N GLY A 47 2.24 0.41 14.38
CA GLY A 47 3.02 1.62 14.06
C GLY A 47 3.00 2.05 12.59
N LEU A 48 3.34 1.15 11.67
CA LEU A 48 3.48 1.51 10.25
C LEU A 48 2.12 1.82 9.60
N SER A 49 2.12 2.85 8.75
CA SER A 49 0.92 3.40 8.09
C SER A 49 0.47 2.57 6.87
N ASP A 50 0.41 1.25 6.99
CA ASP A 50 -0.33 0.38 6.06
C ASP A 50 -1.49 -0.34 6.79
N MET A 51 -2.44 -0.86 6.02
CA MET A 51 -3.66 -1.48 6.56
C MET A 51 -3.55 -3.01 6.53
N ASP A 52 -4.24 -3.66 7.47
CA ASP A 52 -4.35 -5.12 7.51
C ASP A 52 -5.56 -5.65 6.72
N PHE A 53 -6.26 -4.77 6.00
CA PHE A 53 -7.39 -5.16 5.14
C PHE A 53 -6.94 -5.50 3.72
N PRO A 54 -7.61 -6.46 3.06
CA PRO A 54 -7.41 -6.69 1.64
C PRO A 54 -7.68 -5.44 0.80
N ALA A 55 -6.94 -5.28 -0.30
CA ALA A 55 -7.24 -4.23 -1.27
C ALA A 55 -8.68 -4.40 -1.84
N PRO A 56 -9.36 -3.30 -2.23
CA PRO A 56 -10.71 -3.39 -2.78
C PRO A 56 -10.80 -4.32 -4.00
N PRO A 57 -11.94 -5.01 -4.23
CA PRO A 57 -12.11 -5.93 -5.36
C PRO A 57 -11.77 -5.29 -6.72
N ALA A 58 -12.07 -4.00 -6.91
CA ALA A 58 -11.73 -3.28 -8.13
C ALA A 58 -10.21 -3.26 -8.41
N VAL A 59 -9.38 -3.07 -7.37
CA VAL A 59 -7.92 -3.07 -7.48
C VAL A 59 -7.41 -4.50 -7.74
N LEU A 60 -7.89 -5.47 -6.96
CA LEU A 60 -7.49 -6.88 -7.14
C LEU A 60 -7.82 -7.41 -8.54
N ASN A 61 -8.99 -7.04 -9.09
CA ASN A 61 -9.38 -7.46 -10.43
C ASN A 61 -8.53 -6.78 -11.52
N ALA A 62 -8.18 -5.51 -11.36
CA ALA A 62 -7.27 -4.84 -12.28
C ALA A 62 -5.87 -5.49 -12.29
N LEU A 63 -5.35 -5.84 -11.11
CA LEU A 63 -4.08 -6.56 -10.97
C LEU A 63 -4.13 -7.95 -11.60
N ARG A 64 -5.20 -8.73 -11.35
CA ARG A 64 -5.40 -10.05 -11.99
C ARG A 64 -5.42 -9.93 -13.51
N LYS A 65 -6.17 -8.97 -14.06
CA LYS A 65 -6.21 -8.73 -15.50
C LYS A 65 -4.83 -8.40 -16.10
N ALA A 66 -4.02 -7.63 -15.38
CA ALA A 66 -2.65 -7.33 -15.80
C ALA A 66 -1.75 -8.57 -15.75
N VAL A 67 -1.91 -9.42 -14.75
CA VAL A 67 -1.21 -10.72 -14.66
C VAL A 67 -1.63 -11.67 -15.79
N ASP A 68 -2.94 -11.77 -16.06
CA ASP A 68 -3.51 -12.61 -17.11
C ASP A 68 -3.05 -12.20 -18.51
N HIS A 69 -2.70 -10.93 -18.71
CA HIS A 69 -2.12 -10.45 -19.97
C HIS A 69 -0.74 -11.10 -20.25
N GLY A 70 0.04 -11.39 -19.21
CA GLY A 70 1.28 -12.17 -19.30
C GLY A 70 2.52 -11.43 -19.85
N ILE A 71 2.40 -10.19 -20.32
CA ILE A 71 3.52 -9.39 -20.83
C ILE A 71 3.75 -8.16 -19.94
N PHE A 72 4.95 -8.06 -19.34
CA PHE A 72 5.31 -7.02 -18.37
C PHE A 72 6.41 -6.09 -18.90
N GLY A 73 6.29 -5.65 -20.14
CA GLY A 73 7.22 -4.72 -20.78
C GLY A 73 7.08 -3.28 -20.27
N TYR A 74 7.82 -2.37 -20.90
CA TYR A 74 7.75 -0.94 -20.60
C TYR A 74 6.32 -0.40 -20.76
N THR A 75 5.82 0.22 -19.70
CA THR A 75 4.46 0.76 -19.62
C THR A 75 4.51 2.24 -19.27
N ARG A 76 3.65 3.04 -19.92
CA ARG A 76 3.44 4.45 -19.59
C ARG A 76 1.98 4.69 -19.22
N PRO A 77 1.67 5.65 -18.33
CA PRO A 77 0.30 6.07 -18.09
C PRO A 77 -0.38 6.53 -19.38
N ASP A 78 -1.66 6.18 -19.55
CA ASP A 78 -2.50 6.66 -20.64
C ASP A 78 -3.51 7.72 -20.14
N GLU A 79 -4.37 8.21 -21.03
CA GLU A 79 -5.37 9.23 -20.68
C GLU A 79 -6.33 8.76 -19.56
N SER A 80 -6.63 7.46 -19.49
CA SER A 80 -7.52 6.91 -18.47
C SER A 80 -6.95 7.06 -17.05
N TYR A 81 -5.62 6.92 -16.91
CA TYR A 81 -4.91 7.17 -15.65
C TYR A 81 -5.08 8.63 -15.17
N TYR A 82 -4.84 9.59 -16.06
CA TYR A 82 -4.96 11.01 -15.71
C TYR A 82 -6.41 11.40 -15.41
N ASN A 83 -7.38 10.90 -16.18
CA ASN A 83 -8.80 11.16 -15.95
C ASN A 83 -9.27 10.59 -14.60
N ALA A 84 -8.74 9.43 -14.17
CA ALA A 84 -9.06 8.88 -12.85
C ALA A 84 -8.60 9.79 -11.71
N ILE A 85 -7.39 10.36 -11.79
CA ILE A 85 -6.87 11.30 -10.79
C ILE A 85 -7.70 12.58 -10.77
N ARG A 86 -7.95 13.18 -11.95
CA ARG A 86 -8.71 14.43 -12.08
C ARG A 86 -10.14 14.27 -11.56
N GLY A 87 -10.81 13.19 -11.96
CA GLY A 87 -12.15 12.86 -11.50
C GLY A 87 -12.20 12.64 -9.98
N TRP A 88 -11.25 11.89 -9.42
CA TRP A 88 -11.18 11.71 -7.96
C TRP A 88 -11.05 13.02 -7.19
N LEU A 89 -10.18 13.93 -7.65
CA LEU A 89 -9.98 15.23 -7.01
C LEU A 89 -11.21 16.14 -7.15
N ALA A 90 -11.87 16.14 -8.31
CA ALA A 90 -13.12 16.87 -8.53
C ALA A 90 -14.25 16.32 -7.63
N ASP A 91 -14.48 15.01 -7.65
CA ASP A 91 -15.60 14.37 -6.94
C ASP A 91 -15.47 14.43 -5.41
N ARG A 92 -14.24 14.26 -4.89
CA ARG A 92 -14.00 14.17 -3.44
C ARG A 92 -13.65 15.51 -2.80
N HIS A 93 -13.04 16.40 -3.56
CA HIS A 93 -12.49 17.65 -3.03
C HIS A 93 -12.98 18.90 -3.76
N GLY A 94 -13.81 18.76 -4.81
CA GLY A 94 -14.28 19.88 -5.62
C GLY A 94 -13.16 20.57 -6.40
N TRP A 95 -12.02 19.89 -6.59
CA TRP A 95 -10.82 20.50 -7.14
C TRP A 95 -10.56 20.08 -8.59
N GLU A 96 -10.76 21.03 -9.51
CA GLU A 96 -10.49 20.87 -10.93
C GLU A 96 -9.01 21.10 -11.25
N VAL A 97 -8.28 20.01 -11.47
CA VAL A 97 -6.85 20.02 -11.82
C VAL A 97 -6.61 19.96 -13.33
N LYS A 98 -5.61 20.72 -13.81
CA LYS A 98 -5.17 20.70 -15.20
C LYS A 98 -4.26 19.50 -15.48
N PRO A 99 -4.31 18.89 -16.68
CA PRO A 99 -3.45 17.77 -17.03
C PRO A 99 -1.95 18.04 -16.80
N ASP A 100 -1.47 19.21 -17.18
CA ASP A 100 -0.05 19.60 -17.07
C ASP A 100 0.43 19.82 -15.62
N TRP A 101 -0.46 19.74 -14.64
CA TRP A 101 -0.08 19.77 -13.21
C TRP A 101 0.26 18.38 -12.66
N ILE A 102 -0.03 17.31 -13.40
CA ILE A 102 0.13 15.93 -12.91
C ILE A 102 1.44 15.35 -13.44
N LEU A 103 2.43 15.25 -12.54
CA LEU A 103 3.70 14.56 -12.79
C LEU A 103 3.72 13.22 -12.05
N THR A 104 4.15 12.16 -12.73
CA THR A 104 4.25 10.83 -12.13
C THR A 104 5.62 10.58 -11.54
N THR A 105 5.65 10.11 -10.30
CA THR A 105 6.86 9.70 -9.59
C THR A 105 6.60 8.35 -8.92
N THR A 106 7.65 7.70 -8.40
CA THR A 106 7.53 6.41 -7.71
C THR A 106 7.01 6.53 -6.28
N GLY A 107 6.84 7.74 -5.75
CA GLY A 107 6.29 7.98 -4.43
C GLY A 107 6.41 9.43 -3.97
N THR A 108 5.67 9.76 -2.91
CA THR A 108 5.63 11.13 -2.36
C THR A 108 7.01 11.60 -1.88
N MET A 109 7.76 10.77 -1.16
CA MET A 109 9.10 11.14 -0.67
C MET A 109 10.06 11.49 -1.81
N GLN A 110 10.05 10.71 -2.91
CA GLN A 110 10.87 10.99 -4.08
C GLN A 110 10.44 12.30 -4.77
N SER A 111 9.14 12.60 -4.77
CA SER A 111 8.61 13.86 -5.29
C SER A 111 9.13 15.06 -4.48
N VAL A 112 9.17 14.93 -3.15
CA VAL A 112 9.69 15.98 -2.25
C VAL A 112 11.18 16.19 -2.46
N ILE A 113 11.97 15.12 -2.57
CA ILE A 113 13.42 15.20 -2.84
C ILE A 113 13.69 15.91 -4.17
N LEU A 114 12.87 15.69 -5.21
CA LEU A 114 13.02 16.37 -6.50
C LEU A 114 12.58 17.84 -6.48
N ALA A 115 11.71 18.21 -5.53
CA ALA A 115 11.14 19.54 -5.44
C ALA A 115 11.99 20.54 -4.65
N ILE A 116 12.90 20.05 -3.80
CA ILE A 116 13.77 20.84 -2.92
C ILE A 116 15.21 20.74 -3.41
#